data_AF-A0A7I8DK08-F1
#
_entry.id   AF-A0A7I8DK08-F1
#
_cell.length_a   1.000
_cell.length_b   1.000
_cell.length_c   1.000
_cell.angle_alpha   90.00
_cell.angle_beta   90.00
_cell.angle_gamma   90.00
#
_symmetry.space_group_name_H-M   'P 1'
#
loop_
_entity.id
_entity.type
_entity.pdbx_description
1 polymer ?
#
loop_
_entity_poly.entity_id
_entity_poly.type
_entity_poly.pdbx_seq_one_letter_code
_entity_poly.pdbx_strand_id
1 'polypeptide(L)'
;MEQITIIHRTLARQIHDSMKHHCINANGHQVGDLYCKKFEEAFKCADQFIEQLPNIRHKLILEVKAAYVGDPATSSYEEIVLSYPGIYAITVYRLAHELHKLKVQLIPRIMTEHAHSLTGIDIHPGATIGTHFFIDHGTGVVIGETCQIGNHVKIYQGVTLGALSFKMDEVGNVVRGTKRHPTIEDWSSPISPRTNFSLLIRVRVNGVFIMRGKNSFR
;
A
#
# COMPACT_ATOMS: atom_id res chain seq x y z
N MET A 1 8.28 -10.75 -24.40
CA MET A 1 7.90 -9.40 -24.89
C MET A 1 6.40 -9.27 -25.08
N GLU A 2 5.73 -10.24 -25.69
CA GLU A 2 4.27 -10.22 -25.94
C GLU A 2 3.40 -9.97 -24.69
N GLN A 3 3.69 -10.64 -23.56
CA GLN A 3 2.95 -10.44 -22.31
C GLN A 3 3.02 -8.99 -21.79
N ILE A 4 4.18 -8.34 -21.87
CA ILE A 4 4.35 -6.94 -21.42
C ILE A 4 3.51 -6.01 -22.30
N THR A 5 3.50 -6.23 -23.62
CA THR A 5 2.69 -5.45 -24.55
C THR A 5 1.19 -5.59 -24.27
N ILE A 6 0.72 -6.80 -23.95
CA ILE A 6 -0.69 -7.05 -23.59
C ILE A 6 -1.04 -6.35 -22.27
N ILE A 7 -0.20 -6.50 -21.23
CA ILE A 7 -0.39 -5.85 -19.93
C ILE A 7 -0.42 -4.34 -20.12
N HIS A 8 0.53 -3.78 -20.87
CA HIS A 8 0.63 -2.35 -21.12
C HIS A 8 -0.66 -1.80 -21.76
N ARG A 9 -1.11 -2.39 -22.87
CA ARG A 9 -2.33 -1.94 -23.57
C ARG A 9 -3.57 -2.07 -22.71
N THR A 10 -3.67 -3.16 -21.95
CA THR A 10 -4.81 -3.41 -21.06
C THR A 10 -4.82 -2.38 -19.94
N LEU A 11 -3.67 -2.14 -19.31
CA LEU A 11 -3.52 -1.15 -18.24
C LEU A 11 -3.83 0.25 -18.74
N ALA A 12 -3.26 0.68 -19.87
CA ALA A 12 -3.52 1.99 -20.44
C ALA A 12 -5.01 2.21 -20.72
N ARG A 13 -5.70 1.18 -21.25
CA ARG A 13 -7.15 1.22 -21.44
C ARG A 13 -7.92 1.35 -20.11
N GLN A 14 -7.56 0.58 -19.08
CA GLN A 14 -8.23 0.69 -17.78
C GLN A 14 -7.98 2.05 -17.13
N ILE A 15 -6.75 2.58 -17.20
CA ILE A 15 -6.41 3.92 -16.71
C ILE A 15 -7.27 4.96 -17.43
N HIS A 16 -7.34 4.91 -18.76
CA HIS A 16 -8.21 5.79 -19.54
C HIS A 16 -9.69 5.67 -19.10
N ASP A 17 -10.20 4.45 -18.94
CA ASP A 17 -11.57 4.20 -18.52
C ASP A 17 -11.86 4.69 -17.09
N SER A 18 -10.85 4.79 -16.22
CA SER A 18 -10.99 5.38 -14.88
C SER A 18 -11.11 6.91 -14.90
N MET A 19 -10.70 7.56 -16.00
CA MET A 19 -10.76 9.02 -16.18
C MET A 19 -12.13 9.51 -16.72
N LYS A 20 -13.11 8.62 -16.89
CA LYS A 20 -14.39 8.80 -17.61
C LYS A 20 -15.19 10.07 -17.30
N HIS A 21 -15.12 10.62 -16.09
CA HIS A 21 -15.81 11.89 -15.78
C HIS A 21 -15.33 13.08 -16.62
N HIS A 22 -14.12 13.00 -17.21
CA HIS A 22 -13.56 14.07 -18.03
C HIS A 22 -13.71 13.87 -19.55
N CYS A 23 -14.02 12.67 -20.05
CA CYS A 23 -14.12 12.43 -21.50
C CYS A 23 -15.53 12.65 -22.07
N ILE A 24 -16.59 12.34 -21.31
CA ILE A 24 -17.97 12.46 -21.79
C ILE A 24 -18.39 13.95 -21.95
N ASN A 25 -17.80 14.85 -21.18
CA ASN A 25 -18.20 16.26 -21.14
C ASN A 25 -17.39 17.20 -22.05
N ALA A 26 -16.35 16.71 -22.75
CA ALA A 26 -15.39 17.56 -23.45
C ALA A 26 -15.31 17.25 -24.96
N ASN A 27 -16.45 17.24 -25.67
CA ASN A 27 -16.58 17.16 -27.15
C ASN A 27 -17.11 15.84 -27.76
N GLY A 28 -17.92 15.04 -27.06
CA GLY A 28 -18.66 13.95 -27.70
C GLY A 28 -17.83 12.71 -28.08
N HIS A 29 -16.74 12.44 -27.37
CA HIS A 29 -15.95 11.21 -27.56
C HIS A 29 -16.75 9.95 -27.17
N GLN A 30 -16.60 8.89 -27.98
CA GLN A 30 -17.06 7.55 -27.65
C GLN A 30 -15.96 6.73 -26.96
N VAL A 31 -16.36 5.70 -26.22
CA VAL A 31 -15.45 4.74 -25.59
C VAL A 31 -14.61 4.04 -26.67
N GLY A 32 -13.28 4.16 -26.61
CA GLY A 32 -12.36 3.53 -27.56
C GLY A 32 -11.77 4.46 -28.63
N ASP A 33 -11.97 5.77 -28.52
CA ASP A 33 -11.32 6.74 -29.41
C ASP A 33 -9.80 6.79 -29.20
N LEU A 34 -9.06 6.22 -30.16
CA LEU A 34 -7.60 6.19 -30.20
C LEU A 34 -6.96 7.59 -30.30
N TYR A 35 -7.74 8.62 -30.66
CA TYR A 35 -7.26 10.00 -30.82
C TYR A 35 -7.58 10.89 -29.61
N CYS A 36 -8.12 10.30 -28.53
CA CYS A 36 -8.38 11.03 -27.30
C CYS A 36 -7.05 11.44 -26.64
N LYS A 37 -6.83 12.74 -26.39
CA LYS A 37 -5.64 13.24 -25.66
C LYS A 37 -5.47 12.56 -24.29
N LYS A 38 -6.58 12.16 -23.64
CA LYS A 38 -6.54 11.41 -22.37
C LYS A 38 -6.06 9.98 -22.54
N PHE A 39 -6.19 9.39 -23.73
CA PHE A 39 -5.63 8.09 -24.05
C PHE A 39 -4.10 8.16 -24.13
N GLU A 40 -3.54 9.23 -24.71
CA GLU A 40 -2.09 9.47 -24.69
C GLU A 40 -1.55 9.65 -23.26
N GLU A 41 -2.26 10.40 -22.41
CA GLU A 41 -1.93 10.50 -20.98
C GLU A 41 -1.96 9.13 -20.29
N ALA A 42 -2.97 8.31 -20.56
CA ALA A 42 -3.10 6.99 -19.98
C ALA A 42 -1.98 6.02 -20.42
N PHE A 43 -1.54 6.11 -21.68
CA PHE A 43 -0.37 5.39 -22.18
C PHE A 43 0.90 5.80 -21.43
N LYS A 44 1.15 7.11 -21.29
CA LYS A 44 2.31 7.62 -20.52
C LYS A 44 2.29 7.13 -19.07
N CYS A 45 1.12 7.12 -18.43
CA CYS A 45 0.99 6.57 -17.08
C CYS A 45 1.29 5.06 -17.03
N ALA A 46 0.84 4.29 -18.04
CA ALA A 46 1.11 2.86 -18.12
C ALA A 46 2.60 2.57 -18.35
N ASP A 47 3.27 3.33 -19.20
CA ASP A 47 4.73 3.27 -19.41
C ASP A 47 5.48 3.53 -18.09
N GLN A 48 5.17 4.65 -17.43
CA GLN A 48 5.78 5.03 -16.14
C GLN A 48 5.55 3.97 -15.06
N PHE A 49 4.38 3.31 -15.05
CA PHE A 49 4.11 2.22 -14.13
C PHE A 49 4.96 0.98 -14.43
N ILE A 50 5.10 0.60 -15.71
CA ILE A 50 5.93 -0.54 -16.12
C ILE A 50 7.39 -0.31 -15.77
N GLU A 51 7.89 0.91 -15.95
CA GLU A 51 9.24 1.31 -15.56
C GLU A 51 9.50 1.14 -14.05
N GLN A 52 8.47 1.20 -13.20
CA GLN A 52 8.61 0.98 -11.76
C GLN A 52 8.61 -0.51 -11.35
N LEU A 53 8.22 -1.45 -12.22
CA LEU A 53 8.14 -2.87 -11.86
C LEU A 53 9.45 -3.46 -11.30
N PRO A 54 10.65 -3.15 -11.84
CA PRO A 54 11.90 -3.61 -11.25
C PRO A 54 12.12 -3.12 -9.81
N ASN A 55 11.78 -1.86 -9.53
CA ASN A 55 11.88 -1.28 -8.19
C ASN A 55 10.87 -1.89 -7.22
N ILE A 56 9.63 -2.09 -7.67
CA ILE A 56 8.60 -2.79 -6.90
C ILE A 56 9.06 -4.22 -6.56
N ARG A 57 9.57 -4.96 -7.54
CA ARG A 57 10.14 -6.30 -7.33
C ARG A 57 11.27 -6.29 -6.31
N HIS A 58 12.16 -5.31 -6.37
CA HIS A 58 13.25 -5.17 -5.40
C HIS A 58 12.71 -5.02 -3.97
N LYS A 59 11.73 -4.12 -3.76
CA LYS A 59 11.08 -3.94 -2.45
C LYS A 59 10.42 -5.22 -1.95
N LEU A 60 9.70 -5.93 -2.82
CA LEU A 60 9.02 -7.19 -2.49
C LEU A 60 10.00 -8.28 -2.05
N ILE A 61 11.18 -8.36 -2.67
CA ILE A 61 12.24 -9.28 -2.23
C ILE A 61 12.69 -8.95 -0.80
N LEU A 62 12.80 -7.67 -0.44
CA LEU A 62 13.15 -7.26 0.92
C LEU A 62 12.04 -7.55 1.94
N GLU A 63 10.77 -7.47 1.53
CA GLU A 63 9.61 -7.80 2.36
C GLU A 63 9.53 -9.31 2.62
N VAL A 64 9.78 -10.15 1.62
CA VAL A 64 9.90 -11.60 1.78
C VAL A 64 11.04 -11.97 2.74
N LYS A 65 12.19 -11.29 2.63
CA LYS A 65 13.30 -11.45 3.60
C LYS A 65 12.90 -11.02 5.01
N ALA A 66 12.15 -9.93 5.15
CA ALA A 66 11.68 -9.44 6.43
C ALA A 66 10.66 -10.39 7.08
N ALA A 67 9.80 -11.02 6.27
CA ALA A 67 8.89 -12.08 6.72
C ALA A 67 9.65 -13.32 7.20
N TYR A 68 10.64 -13.78 6.44
CA TYR A 68 11.45 -14.95 6.80
C TYR A 68 12.21 -14.76 8.12
N VAL A 69 12.81 -13.59 8.32
CA VAL A 69 13.46 -13.24 9.60
C VAL A 69 12.43 -12.97 10.70
N GLY A 70 11.25 -12.49 10.31
CA GLY A 70 10.22 -12.00 11.21
C GLY A 70 9.36 -13.08 11.84
N ASP A 71 9.26 -14.24 11.20
CA ASP A 71 8.45 -15.39 11.60
C ASP A 71 9.32 -16.66 11.74
N PRO A 72 9.66 -17.08 12.97
CA PRO A 72 10.46 -18.29 13.21
C PRO A 72 9.78 -19.60 12.80
N ALA A 73 8.47 -19.60 12.54
CA ALA A 73 7.72 -20.80 12.21
C ALA A 73 7.81 -21.17 10.72
N THR A 74 8.25 -20.24 9.88
CA THR A 74 8.37 -20.47 8.43
C THR A 74 9.56 -21.36 8.10
N SER A 75 9.37 -22.25 7.13
CA SER A 75 10.42 -23.19 6.71
C SER A 75 11.21 -22.71 5.49
N SER A 76 10.64 -21.80 4.69
CA SER A 76 11.18 -21.46 3.37
C SER A 76 10.66 -20.11 2.82
N TYR A 77 11.38 -19.54 1.86
CA TYR A 77 10.91 -18.32 1.18
C TYR A 77 9.72 -18.59 0.24
N GLU A 78 9.64 -19.81 -0.29
CA GLU A 78 8.59 -20.28 -1.18
C GLU A 78 7.24 -20.33 -0.46
N GLU A 79 7.23 -20.85 0.78
CA GLU A 79 6.05 -20.84 1.65
C GLU A 79 5.53 -19.40 1.83
N ILE A 80 6.44 -18.47 2.13
CA ILE A 80 6.11 -17.05 2.32
C ILE A 80 5.49 -16.44 1.06
N VAL A 81 6.10 -16.66 -0.10
CA VAL A 81 5.62 -16.08 -1.37
C VAL A 81 4.26 -16.66 -1.77
N LEU A 82 4.01 -17.95 -1.49
CA LEU A 82 2.82 -18.66 -1.94
C LEU A 82 1.62 -18.51 -1.00
N SER A 83 1.82 -18.37 0.31
CA SER A 83 0.73 -18.49 1.29
C SER A 83 0.57 -17.33 2.25
N TYR A 84 1.54 -16.40 2.37
CA TYR A 84 1.44 -15.37 3.41
C TYR A 84 0.51 -14.23 2.99
N PRO A 85 -0.61 -13.99 3.71
CA PRO A 85 -1.58 -12.96 3.33
C PRO A 85 -0.98 -11.54 3.43
N GLY A 86 -0.05 -11.33 4.37
CA GLY A 86 0.69 -10.07 4.49
C GLY A 86 1.53 -9.75 3.24
N ILE A 87 2.15 -10.77 2.62
CA ILE A 87 2.92 -10.62 1.38
C ILE A 87 2.00 -10.33 0.20
N TYR A 88 0.85 -11.00 0.11
CA TYR A 88 -0.14 -10.67 -0.91
C TYR A 88 -0.64 -9.23 -0.80
N ALA A 89 -1.05 -8.80 0.41
CA ALA A 89 -1.55 -7.45 0.64
C ALA A 89 -0.51 -6.36 0.34
N ILE A 90 0.74 -6.54 0.79
CA ILE A 90 1.79 -5.55 0.49
C ILE A 90 2.15 -5.52 -1.00
N THR A 91 2.12 -6.66 -1.70
CA THR A 91 2.31 -6.72 -3.15
C THR A 91 1.30 -5.85 -3.89
N VAL A 92 0.01 -6.05 -3.60
CA VAL A 92 -1.07 -5.28 -4.23
C VAL A 92 -0.98 -3.80 -3.86
N TYR A 93 -0.69 -3.47 -2.60
CA TYR A 93 -0.47 -2.09 -2.18
C TYR A 93 0.70 -1.44 -2.92
N ARG A 94 1.84 -2.10 -3.11
CA ARG A 94 3.00 -1.52 -3.80
C ARG A 94 2.66 -1.13 -5.23
N LEU A 95 1.93 -1.99 -5.94
CA LEU A 95 1.43 -1.71 -7.29
C LEU A 95 0.43 -0.55 -7.28
N ALA A 96 -0.56 -0.59 -6.38
CA ALA A 96 -1.57 0.44 -6.24
C ALA A 96 -0.97 1.80 -5.86
N HIS A 97 0.05 1.83 -5.01
CA HIS A 97 0.72 3.04 -4.54
C HIS A 97 1.43 3.78 -5.67
N GLU A 98 2.09 3.06 -6.59
CA GLU A 98 2.71 3.69 -7.76
C GLU A 98 1.64 4.27 -8.71
N LEU A 99 0.54 3.56 -8.97
CA LEU A 99 -0.59 4.14 -9.72
C LEU A 99 -1.21 5.36 -9.02
N HIS A 100 -1.30 5.34 -7.69
CA HIS A 100 -1.78 6.47 -6.90
C HIS A 100 -0.82 7.69 -7.01
N LYS A 101 0.49 7.47 -7.00
CA LYS A 101 1.48 8.54 -7.23
C LYS A 101 1.34 9.16 -8.63
N LEU A 102 1.01 8.35 -9.63
CA LEU A 102 0.67 8.79 -10.99
C LEU A 102 -0.71 9.45 -11.12
N LYS A 103 -1.42 9.66 -10.00
CA LYS A 103 -2.76 10.29 -9.95
C LYS A 103 -3.84 9.53 -10.71
N VAL A 104 -3.65 8.22 -10.91
CA VAL A 104 -4.69 7.35 -11.46
C VAL A 104 -5.85 7.28 -10.46
N GLN A 105 -7.06 7.58 -10.92
CA GLN A 105 -8.26 7.62 -10.09
C GLN A 105 -8.86 6.21 -9.97
N LEU A 106 -9.55 5.93 -8.87
CA LEU A 106 -10.32 4.70 -8.59
C LEU A 106 -9.49 3.39 -8.53
N ILE A 107 -8.72 3.06 -9.57
CA ILE A 107 -7.98 1.81 -9.72
C ILE A 107 -7.11 1.49 -8.51
N PRO A 108 -6.28 2.41 -7.96
CA PRO A 108 -5.48 2.11 -6.78
C PRO A 108 -6.31 1.64 -5.59
N ARG A 109 -7.47 2.26 -5.35
CA ARG A 109 -8.33 1.91 -4.22
C ARG A 109 -9.07 0.60 -4.47
N ILE A 110 -9.53 0.36 -5.70
CA ILE A 110 -10.13 -0.93 -6.10
C ILE A 110 -9.15 -2.07 -5.85
N MET A 111 -7.87 -1.88 -6.22
CA MET A 111 -6.83 -2.88 -5.99
C MET A 111 -6.64 -3.17 -4.50
N THR A 112 -6.48 -2.14 -3.65
CA THR A 112 -6.26 -2.36 -2.21
C THR A 112 -7.51 -2.92 -1.51
N GLU A 113 -8.72 -2.55 -1.92
CA GLU A 113 -9.96 -3.16 -1.40
C GLU A 113 -10.11 -4.62 -1.83
N HIS A 114 -9.62 -4.98 -3.02
CA HIS A 114 -9.57 -6.38 -3.43
C HIS A 114 -8.57 -7.19 -2.56
N ALA A 115 -7.42 -6.62 -2.23
CA ALA A 115 -6.51 -7.25 -1.27
C ALA A 115 -7.13 -7.36 0.13
N HIS A 116 -7.82 -6.31 0.58
CA HIS A 116 -8.54 -6.28 1.85
C HIS A 116 -9.59 -7.39 1.92
N SER A 117 -10.41 -7.59 0.88
CA SER A 117 -11.44 -8.63 0.90
C SER A 117 -10.88 -10.06 1.00
N LEU A 118 -9.69 -10.29 0.45
CA LEU A 118 -9.02 -11.59 0.48
C LEU A 118 -8.23 -11.86 1.76
N THR A 119 -7.72 -10.82 2.43
CA THR A 119 -6.74 -10.96 3.52
C THR A 119 -7.19 -10.38 4.86
N GLY A 120 -8.20 -9.51 4.86
CA GLY A 120 -8.58 -8.70 6.02
C GLY A 120 -7.58 -7.58 6.35
N ILE A 121 -6.64 -7.25 5.44
CA ILE A 121 -5.64 -6.18 5.60
C ILE A 121 -6.05 -4.99 4.73
N ASP A 122 -6.49 -3.89 5.35
CA ASP A 122 -6.84 -2.65 4.68
C ASP A 122 -5.65 -1.67 4.67
N ILE A 123 -5.05 -1.47 3.50
CA ILE A 123 -3.97 -0.49 3.30
C ILE A 123 -4.44 0.54 2.28
N HIS A 124 -4.56 1.80 2.70
CA HIS A 124 -4.89 2.86 1.76
C HIS A 124 -3.74 3.05 0.74
N PRO A 125 -4.01 3.18 -0.57
CA PRO A 125 -2.96 3.30 -1.59
C PRO A 125 -2.12 4.58 -1.43
N GLY A 126 -2.65 5.58 -0.72
CA GLY A 126 -1.94 6.82 -0.39
C GLY A 126 -0.92 6.71 0.75
N ALA A 127 -0.97 5.64 1.57
CA ALA A 127 -0.01 5.46 2.66
C ALA A 127 1.41 5.41 2.10
N THR A 128 2.40 5.85 2.87
CA THR A 128 3.82 5.74 2.52
C THR A 128 4.48 4.71 3.42
N ILE A 129 5.02 3.63 2.84
CA ILE A 129 5.60 2.51 3.60
C ILE A 129 7.04 2.27 3.12
N GLY A 130 8.00 2.20 4.05
CA GLY A 130 9.40 1.87 3.81
C GLY A 130 9.61 0.41 3.41
N THR A 131 10.86 -0.02 3.33
CA THR A 131 11.25 -1.39 2.96
C THR A 131 11.35 -2.32 4.17
N HIS A 132 11.49 -3.63 3.94
CA HIS A 132 11.54 -4.63 5.02
C HIS A 132 10.29 -4.57 5.92
N PHE A 133 9.16 -4.23 5.34
CA PHE A 133 7.88 -4.17 6.03
C PHE A 133 7.26 -5.56 6.05
N PHE A 134 6.77 -5.99 7.21
CA PHE A 134 6.17 -7.32 7.36
C PHE A 134 4.88 -7.22 8.18
N ILE A 135 3.80 -7.79 7.63
CA ILE A 135 2.52 -7.96 8.33
C ILE A 135 2.36 -9.45 8.65
N ASP A 136 2.37 -9.78 9.92
CA ASP A 136 2.18 -11.13 10.43
C ASP A 136 0.72 -11.36 10.83
N HIS A 137 0.12 -12.48 10.38
CA HIS A 137 -1.30 -12.83 10.41
C HIS A 137 -2.27 -11.84 9.72
N GLY A 138 -2.18 -10.55 10.03
CA GLY A 138 -2.73 -9.44 9.26
C GLY A 138 -4.21 -9.13 9.37
N THR A 139 -5.09 -10.09 9.71
CA THR A 139 -6.54 -9.82 9.76
C THR A 139 -6.90 -8.65 10.67
N GLY A 140 -7.68 -7.69 10.17
CA GLY A 140 -8.11 -6.50 10.90
C GLY A 140 -7.06 -5.38 10.96
N VAL A 141 -5.97 -5.48 10.20
CA VAL A 141 -5.02 -4.38 10.03
C VAL A 141 -5.66 -3.27 9.19
N VAL A 142 -5.51 -2.02 9.63
CA VAL A 142 -5.99 -0.82 8.92
C VAL A 142 -4.86 0.21 8.88
N ILE A 143 -4.44 0.64 7.68
CA ILE A 143 -3.39 1.65 7.48
C ILE A 143 -3.96 2.80 6.65
N GLY A 144 -4.10 3.97 7.27
CA GLY A 144 -4.79 5.11 6.65
C GLY A 144 -3.97 5.90 5.63
N GLU A 145 -4.68 6.69 4.83
CA GLU A 145 -4.17 7.42 3.65
C GLU A 145 -2.89 8.21 3.85
N THR A 146 -2.76 8.91 4.97
CA THR A 146 -1.61 9.79 5.22
C THR A 146 -0.61 9.16 6.19
N CYS A 147 -0.70 7.85 6.42
CA CYS A 147 0.24 7.14 7.28
C CYS A 147 1.63 7.13 6.62
N GLN A 148 2.67 7.29 7.45
CA GLN A 148 4.06 7.17 7.03
C GLN A 148 4.69 6.09 7.89
N ILE A 149 5.23 5.05 7.29
CA ILE A 149 5.84 3.92 7.97
C ILE A 149 7.27 3.80 7.44
N GLY A 150 8.24 3.77 8.35
CA GLY A 150 9.65 3.63 8.04
C GLY A 150 10.05 2.22 7.59
N ASN A 151 11.36 2.00 7.53
CA ASN A 151 11.98 0.72 7.22
C ASN A 151 11.96 -0.24 8.42
N HIS A 152 11.98 -1.55 8.16
CA HIS A 152 12.09 -2.62 9.17
C HIS A 152 10.95 -2.66 10.19
N VAL A 153 9.74 -2.35 9.73
CA VAL A 153 8.53 -2.34 10.57
C VAL A 153 7.75 -3.66 10.46
N LYS A 154 7.62 -4.29 11.62
CA LYS A 154 6.72 -5.34 12.10
C LYS A 154 5.28 -4.94 12.42
N ILE A 155 4.24 -5.44 11.77
CA ILE A 155 2.84 -5.25 12.22
C ILE A 155 2.14 -6.60 12.40
N TYR A 156 1.30 -6.72 13.42
CA TYR A 156 0.47 -7.90 13.70
C TYR A 156 -1.02 -7.64 13.41
N GLN A 157 -1.85 -8.68 13.50
CA GLN A 157 -3.30 -8.62 13.33
C GLN A 157 -3.98 -7.53 14.19
N GLY A 158 -5.03 -6.90 13.66
CA GLY A 158 -5.86 -5.94 14.39
C GLY A 158 -5.23 -4.57 14.66
N VAL A 159 -4.03 -4.28 14.16
CA VAL A 159 -3.38 -2.97 14.30
C VAL A 159 -4.10 -1.93 13.44
N THR A 160 -4.45 -0.79 14.04
CA THR A 160 -5.08 0.34 13.33
C THR A 160 -4.18 1.58 13.38
N LEU A 161 -3.70 2.02 12.22
CA LEU A 161 -2.99 3.29 11.99
C LEU A 161 -3.95 4.31 11.35
N GLY A 162 -5.02 4.60 12.09
CA GLY A 162 -6.14 5.47 11.71
C GLY A 162 -6.00 6.93 12.18
N ALA A 163 -6.97 7.77 11.84
CA ALA A 163 -7.06 9.15 12.34
C ALA A 163 -7.82 9.19 13.69
N LEU A 164 -7.35 10.02 14.62
CA LEU A 164 -7.96 10.18 15.95
C LEU A 164 -9.17 11.13 15.92
N SER A 165 -9.09 12.18 15.12
CA SER A 165 -10.12 13.19 14.95
C SER A 165 -9.98 13.89 13.59
N PHE A 166 -11.08 14.40 13.09
CA PHE A 166 -11.12 15.13 11.84
C PHE A 166 -11.11 16.63 12.13
N LYS A 167 -10.18 17.38 11.53
CA LYS A 167 -10.27 18.84 11.53
C LYS A 167 -11.53 19.22 10.75
N MET A 168 -12.37 20.05 11.35
CA MET A 168 -13.54 20.63 10.71
C MET A 168 -13.20 22.06 10.28
N ASP A 169 -13.73 22.49 9.14
CA ASP A 169 -13.68 23.89 8.72
C ASP A 169 -14.68 24.73 9.54
N GLU A 170 -14.72 26.04 9.29
CA GLU A 170 -15.60 27.00 9.97
C GLU A 170 -17.10 26.66 9.81
N VAL A 171 -17.45 25.81 8.85
CA VAL A 171 -18.81 25.39 8.50
C VAL A 171 -19.09 23.95 8.97
N GLY A 172 -18.14 23.29 9.64
CA GLY A 172 -18.29 21.94 10.18
C GLY A 172 -17.93 20.80 9.21
N ASN A 173 -17.44 21.07 8.01
CA ASN A 173 -17.03 20.02 7.08
C ASN A 173 -15.65 19.47 7.41
N VAL A 174 -15.46 18.17 7.24
CA VAL A 174 -14.15 17.53 7.41
C VAL A 174 -13.17 18.05 6.35
N VAL A 175 -12.08 18.64 6.81
CA VAL A 175 -10.96 19.09 5.97
C VAL A 175 -10.26 17.85 5.39
N ARG A 176 -10.30 17.72 4.07
CA ARG A 176 -9.70 16.61 3.32
C ARG A 176 -8.24 16.92 2.95
N GLY A 177 -7.46 15.88 2.66
CA GLY A 177 -6.09 16.01 2.13
C GLY A 177 -4.99 16.40 3.14
N THR A 178 -5.32 16.58 4.42
CA THR A 178 -4.32 16.89 5.47
C THR A 178 -3.76 15.63 6.15
N LYS A 179 -2.49 15.71 6.61
CA LYS A 179 -1.86 14.67 7.43
C LYS A 179 -2.64 14.49 8.72
N ARG A 180 -3.15 13.28 8.95
CA ARG A 180 -4.05 12.92 10.06
C ARG A 180 -3.82 11.53 10.64
N HIS A 181 -2.99 10.73 9.98
CA HIS A 181 -2.61 9.39 10.43
C HIS A 181 -1.19 9.40 11.04
N PRO A 182 -0.81 8.40 11.84
CA PRO A 182 0.49 8.34 12.51
C PRO A 182 1.70 8.29 11.56
N THR A 183 2.87 8.58 12.11
CA THR A 183 4.17 8.26 11.51
C THR A 183 4.88 7.24 12.40
N ILE A 184 5.35 6.14 11.82
CA ILE A 184 6.18 5.12 12.45
C ILE A 184 7.58 5.28 11.87
N GLU A 185 8.58 5.50 12.72
CA GLU A 185 9.97 5.69 12.29
C GLU A 185 10.64 4.39 11.86
N ASP A 186 11.80 4.52 11.22
CA ASP A 186 12.67 3.41 10.89
C ASP A 186 13.10 2.67 12.16
N TRP A 187 13.23 1.35 12.05
CA TRP A 187 13.89 0.58 13.08
C TRP A 187 15.31 0.19 12.67
N SER A 188 16.27 0.64 13.47
CA SER A 188 17.62 0.12 13.46
C SER A 188 17.96 -0.33 14.88
N SER A 189 18.18 -1.64 15.08
CA SER A 189 18.73 -2.11 16.35
C SER A 189 20.26 -2.01 16.31
N PRO A 190 20.91 -1.32 17.26
CA PRO A 190 22.37 -1.29 17.34
C PRO A 190 22.98 -2.65 17.75
N ILE A 191 22.15 -3.63 18.15
CA ILE A 191 22.59 -4.91 18.73
C ILE A 191 22.52 -6.05 17.70
N SER A 192 21.65 -5.97 16.69
CA SER A 192 21.60 -6.96 15.61
C SER A 192 20.80 -6.45 14.40
N PRO A 193 21.35 -6.52 13.17
CA PRO A 193 20.64 -6.17 11.94
C PRO A 193 19.49 -7.14 11.60
N ARG A 194 19.30 -8.23 12.38
CA ARG A 194 18.19 -9.18 12.22
C ARG A 194 16.96 -8.86 13.06
N THR A 195 16.99 -7.81 13.89
CA THR A 195 15.87 -7.49 14.78
C THR A 195 14.93 -6.49 14.11
N ASN A 196 13.65 -6.86 13.88
CA ASN A 196 12.62 -5.93 13.40
C ASN A 196 11.91 -5.24 14.57
N PHE A 197 11.52 -3.96 14.41
CA PHE A 197 10.58 -3.33 15.34
C PHE A 197 9.24 -4.02 15.19
N SER A 198 8.61 -4.43 16.29
CA SER A 198 7.38 -5.21 16.25
C SER A 198 6.26 -4.47 16.96
N LEU A 199 5.18 -4.17 16.23
CA LEU A 199 3.99 -3.52 16.77
C LEU A 199 2.88 -4.54 17.02
N LEU A 200 2.67 -4.90 18.29
CA LEU A 200 1.61 -5.76 18.81
C LEU A 200 0.54 -4.92 19.54
N ILE A 201 0.03 -3.86 18.92
CA ILE A 201 -0.93 -2.97 19.59
C ILE A 201 -2.26 -2.92 18.85
N ARG A 202 -3.32 -3.34 19.53
CA ARG A 202 -4.69 -2.91 19.23
C ARG A 202 -4.83 -1.46 19.69
N VAL A 203 -4.60 -0.50 18.80
CA VAL A 203 -4.69 0.92 19.14
C VAL A 203 -6.15 1.26 19.49
N ARG A 204 -6.41 1.55 20.77
CA ARG A 204 -7.61 2.25 21.24
C ARG A 204 -7.14 3.40 22.14
N VAL A 205 -7.69 4.58 21.90
CA VAL A 205 -7.10 5.90 22.19
C VAL A 205 -7.49 6.39 23.59
N ASN A 206 -6.49 6.71 24.42
CA ASN A 206 -6.53 7.63 25.59
C ASN A 206 -5.08 8.02 25.99
N GLY A 207 -4.28 8.50 25.04
CA GLY A 207 -3.05 9.25 25.35
C GLY A 207 -1.77 8.48 25.70
N VAL A 208 -1.68 7.15 25.55
CA VAL A 208 -0.41 6.42 25.78
C VAL A 208 -0.07 5.50 24.61
N PHE A 209 1.03 5.79 23.92
CA PHE A 209 1.71 4.86 23.03
C PHE A 209 2.56 3.91 23.86
N ILE A 210 2.18 2.64 23.99
CA ILE A 210 3.09 1.63 24.53
C ILE A 210 3.76 0.91 23.37
N MET A 211 4.85 1.49 22.84
CA MET A 211 5.78 0.76 21.99
C MET A 211 6.41 -0.37 22.80
N ARG A 212 5.85 -1.58 22.73
CA ARG A 212 6.45 -2.77 23.36
C ARG A 212 7.31 -3.49 22.32
N GLY A 213 8.59 -3.13 22.27
CA GLY A 213 9.60 -4.06 21.76
C GLY A 213 9.57 -5.31 22.65
N LYS A 214 9.38 -6.50 22.06
CA LYS A 214 9.52 -7.77 22.78
C LYS A 214 10.98 -7.92 23.24
N ASN A 215 11.28 -7.42 24.44
CA ASN A 215 12.44 -7.82 25.26
C ASN A 215 12.11 -7.85 26.77
N SER A 216 10.84 -7.81 27.15
CA SER A 216 10.42 -7.92 28.56
C SER A 216 9.38 -9.03 28.74
N PHE A 217 9.84 -10.27 28.64
CA PHE A 217 9.24 -11.39 29.37
C PHE A 217 10.31 -11.89 30.35
N ARG A 218 10.38 -11.22 31.49
CA ARG A 218 10.66 -11.85 32.79
C ARG A 218 9.56 -11.41 33.72
#